data_AF-A0A381WPR4-F1
#
_entry.id   AF-A0A381WPR4-F1
#
_cell.length_a   1.000
_cell.length_b   1.000
_cell.length_c   1.000
_cell.angle_alpha   90.00
_cell.angle_beta   90.00
_cell.angle_gamma   90.00
#
_symmetry.space_group_name_H-M   'P 1'
#
loop_
_entity.id
_entity.type
_entity.pdbx_description
1 polymer ?
#
loop_
_entity_poly.entity_id
_entity_poly.type
_entity_poly.pdbx_seq_one_letter_code
_entity_poly.pdbx_strand_id
1 'polypeptide(L)'
;MTNTTDPESSNQTSSGRTESDRLLKRGRLKTLVQRPEIGPFGVLILLILALGFFSIPAGVDTWNPFAGEGFNALGIRNNTRLIAQLGIIALGAGLLIVAGEFDLSIGSMIGFAGMCMGVMLKWGFHVNLPWWVNTPEGLTFGWVQVLSIPTVDPWLAVCLTLCFTLFFGWLIGFIVVRTGLASFIVSLSFLFFLRGLTEVSYRAFNKAPNQSAGSTQVSDLPDIKNIIHLPERGEIELSKAKKLPHEDLMSVYDTMTPDQIVSLTEKITFNNIRFAETKTQINETKALESFARDLKFAEQSGNTTLQETLKTRIENLDIPPVAPKTVTDADIARAHLESFPTVNPLADFFGGDILERLFDWLYVIGWNVNNYGNQFAPGLYSAVMIWLIIAAAAYLVLSRTQAGNWIYSTGGNLEAAKANGVPTGKVKISLFMFSAFCATIFAACQVFETNAADAAKGNLKELEAIAAAVIGG
;
A
#
# COMPACT_ATOMS: atom_id res chain seq x y z
N MET A 1 -57.95 46.52 27.66
CA MET A 1 -56.58 46.72 28.18
C MET A 1 -55.94 45.34 28.12
N THR A 2 -55.00 44.99 27.24
CA THR A 2 -53.94 45.68 26.49
C THR A 2 -53.74 44.90 25.16
N ASN A 3 -53.83 45.54 23.99
CA ASN A 3 -52.71 45.94 23.09
C ASN A 3 -51.77 44.77 22.74
N THR A 4 -51.45 44.43 21.48
CA THR A 4 -50.92 45.28 20.38
C THR A 4 -50.66 44.44 19.10
N THR A 5 -50.90 45.04 17.92
CA THR A 5 -50.08 45.12 16.65
C THR A 5 -49.34 43.85 16.13
N ASP A 6 -49.23 43.46 14.85
CA ASP A 6 -49.24 44.13 13.53
C ASP A 6 -49.46 43.12 12.36
N PRO A 7 -49.74 43.57 11.12
CA PRO A 7 -49.76 42.80 9.88
C PRO A 7 -48.42 42.86 9.11
N GLU A 8 -48.07 41.86 8.29
CA GLU A 8 -47.63 42.05 6.88
C GLU A 8 -47.17 40.76 6.16
N SER A 9 -47.81 40.58 5.00
CA SER A 9 -47.47 39.89 3.75
C SER A 9 -46.34 38.84 3.68
N SER A 10 -46.82 37.63 3.36
CA SER A 10 -46.22 36.56 2.59
C SER A 10 -45.33 36.97 1.41
N ASN A 11 -44.11 36.42 1.37
CA ASN A 11 -43.43 36.09 0.12
C ASN A 11 -42.55 34.85 0.32
N GLN A 12 -43.19 33.67 0.30
CA GLN A 12 -42.50 32.39 0.14
C GLN A 12 -42.83 31.87 -1.27
N THR A 13 -41.92 32.11 -2.21
CA THR A 13 -41.91 31.45 -3.53
C THR A 13 -41.62 29.97 -3.35
N SER A 14 -42.68 29.19 -3.13
CA SER A 14 -42.64 27.74 -3.24
C SER A 14 -42.45 27.36 -4.70
N SER A 15 -41.19 27.13 -5.10
CA SER A 15 -40.86 26.45 -6.34
C SER A 15 -41.25 24.97 -6.21
N GLY A 16 -42.55 24.69 -6.35
CA GLY A 16 -43.10 23.35 -6.38
C GLY A 16 -42.75 22.67 -7.71
N ARG A 17 -41.96 21.58 -7.64
CA ARG A 17 -41.65 20.74 -8.81
C ARG A 17 -42.95 20.25 -9.46
N THR A 18 -43.15 20.56 -10.73
CA THR A 18 -44.35 20.18 -11.50
C THR A 18 -44.16 18.80 -12.13
N GLU A 19 -45.23 18.04 -12.41
CA GLU A 19 -45.15 16.72 -13.07
C GLU A 19 -44.44 16.75 -14.43
N SER A 20 -44.48 17.87 -15.13
CA SER A 20 -43.77 18.12 -16.39
C SER A 20 -42.24 18.03 -16.26
N ASP A 21 -41.67 18.28 -15.07
CA ASP A 21 -40.23 18.13 -14.80
C ASP A 21 -39.76 16.66 -14.82
N ARG A 22 -40.67 15.69 -14.73
CA ARG A 22 -40.35 14.25 -14.84
C ARG A 22 -40.09 13.82 -16.28
N LEU A 23 -40.67 14.51 -17.26
CA LEU A 23 -40.62 14.14 -18.68
C LEU A 23 -39.48 14.83 -19.46
N LEU A 24 -38.80 15.80 -18.85
CA LEU A 24 -37.62 16.41 -19.43
C LEU A 24 -36.48 15.37 -19.47
N LYS A 25 -36.09 14.94 -20.68
CA LYS A 25 -34.85 14.19 -20.91
C LYS A 25 -33.68 15.03 -20.40
N ARG A 26 -33.31 14.83 -19.14
CA ARG A 26 -32.16 15.49 -18.52
C ARG A 26 -30.93 15.14 -19.33
N GLY A 27 -30.21 16.15 -19.82
CA GLY A 27 -28.97 15.95 -20.55
C GLY A 27 -28.04 15.05 -19.73
N ARG A 28 -27.39 14.08 -20.38
CA ARG A 28 -26.53 13.07 -19.74
C ARG A 28 -25.54 13.69 -18.74
N LEU A 29 -25.04 14.89 -19.05
CA LEU A 29 -24.13 15.66 -18.20
C LEU A 29 -24.77 16.13 -16.87
N LYS A 30 -26.03 16.60 -16.89
CA LYS A 30 -26.75 17.05 -15.68
C LYS A 30 -27.12 15.87 -14.78
N THR A 31 -27.43 14.71 -15.38
CA THR A 31 -27.66 13.46 -14.65
C THR A 31 -26.37 12.89 -14.06
N LEU A 32 -25.22 13.08 -14.74
CA LEU A 32 -23.92 12.69 -14.22
C LEU A 32 -23.58 13.58 -13.01
N VAL A 33 -23.54 14.91 -13.16
CA VAL A 33 -23.16 15.89 -12.11
C VAL A 33 -24.02 15.82 -10.85
N GLN A 34 -25.26 15.37 -10.93
CA GLN A 34 -26.18 15.24 -9.78
C GLN A 34 -25.98 13.97 -8.94
N ARG A 35 -25.03 13.10 -9.33
CA ARG A 35 -24.68 11.92 -8.57
C ARG A 35 -23.93 12.31 -7.29
N PRO A 36 -24.37 11.86 -6.10
CA PRO A 36 -23.70 12.22 -4.83
C PRO A 36 -22.22 11.83 -4.81
N GLU A 37 -21.81 10.86 -5.62
CA GLU A 37 -20.43 10.38 -5.76
C GLU A 37 -19.51 11.37 -6.50
N ILE A 38 -20.07 12.32 -7.28
CA ILE A 38 -19.28 13.30 -8.05
C ILE A 38 -18.72 14.41 -7.17
N GLY A 39 -19.36 14.71 -6.03
CA GLY A 39 -18.84 15.68 -5.07
C GLY A 39 -17.46 15.27 -4.55
N PRO A 40 -17.33 14.12 -3.88
CA PRO A 40 -16.04 13.62 -3.39
C PRO A 40 -15.01 13.44 -4.52
N PHE A 41 -15.42 12.90 -5.67
CA PHE A 41 -14.51 12.70 -6.80
C PHE A 41 -13.99 14.03 -7.39
N GLY A 42 -14.84 15.04 -7.47
CA GLY A 42 -14.46 16.39 -7.91
C GLY A 42 -13.51 17.08 -6.93
N VAL A 43 -13.77 16.95 -5.62
CA VAL A 43 -12.87 17.46 -4.58
C VAL A 43 -11.51 16.74 -4.64
N LEU A 44 -11.50 15.42 -4.85
CA LEU A 44 -10.25 14.65 -4.99
C LEU A 44 -9.41 15.14 -6.18
N ILE A 45 -10.02 15.32 -7.35
CA ILE A 45 -9.32 15.84 -8.54
C ILE A 45 -8.78 17.24 -8.26
N LEU A 46 -9.59 18.12 -7.66
CA LEU A 46 -9.18 19.47 -7.30
C LEU A 46 -7.99 19.45 -6.33
N LEU A 47 -8.02 18.60 -5.31
CA LEU A 47 -6.91 18.44 -4.36
C LEU A 47 -5.66 17.90 -5.04
N ILE A 48 -5.77 16.92 -5.95
CA ILE A 48 -4.64 16.39 -6.72
C ILE A 48 -4.00 17.48 -7.58
N LEU A 49 -4.82 18.26 -8.29
CA LEU A 49 -4.33 19.37 -9.11
C LEU A 49 -3.70 20.47 -8.25
N ALA A 50 -4.33 20.82 -7.12
CA ALA A 50 -3.80 21.77 -6.17
C ALA A 50 -2.47 21.30 -5.59
N LEU A 51 -2.36 20.03 -5.17
CA LEU A 51 -1.11 19.45 -4.67
C LEU A 51 -0.03 19.43 -5.75
N GLY A 52 -0.36 19.05 -6.98
CA GLY A 52 0.59 19.09 -8.09
C GLY A 52 1.11 20.51 -8.36
N PHE A 53 0.22 21.50 -8.35
CA PHE A 53 0.59 22.90 -8.59
C PHE A 53 1.36 23.52 -7.42
N PHE A 54 0.83 23.43 -6.20
CA PHE A 54 1.43 24.04 -5.00
C PHE A 54 2.66 23.30 -4.49
N SER A 55 2.91 22.07 -4.93
CA SER A 55 4.12 21.34 -4.55
C SER A 55 5.36 21.79 -5.34
N ILE A 56 5.21 22.52 -6.44
CA ILE A 56 6.33 23.00 -7.25
C ILE A 56 7.01 24.17 -6.52
N PRO A 57 8.34 24.11 -6.25
CA PRO A 57 9.05 25.20 -5.60
C PRO A 57 8.93 26.53 -6.36
N ALA A 58 8.83 27.63 -5.61
CA ALA A 58 8.74 28.97 -6.20
C ALA A 58 9.99 29.27 -7.06
N GLY A 59 9.78 29.69 -8.31
CA GLY A 59 10.84 30.02 -9.26
C GLY A 59 11.23 28.88 -10.21
N VAL A 60 10.54 27.73 -10.17
CA VAL A 60 10.73 26.62 -11.12
C VAL A 60 9.63 26.65 -12.18
N ASP A 61 9.95 27.11 -13.38
CA ASP A 61 9.03 27.07 -14.52
C ASP A 61 9.00 25.66 -15.12
N THR A 62 7.98 24.89 -14.78
CA THR A 62 7.81 23.52 -15.29
C THR A 62 6.35 23.17 -15.58
N TRP A 63 6.13 22.47 -16.69
CA TRP A 63 4.84 21.88 -17.05
C TRP A 63 4.65 20.48 -16.45
N ASN A 64 5.65 19.96 -15.74
CA ASN A 64 5.57 18.67 -15.08
C ASN A 64 4.84 18.81 -13.73
N PRO A 65 3.62 18.26 -13.56
CA PRO A 65 2.90 18.33 -12.29
C PRO A 65 3.54 17.51 -11.17
N PHE A 66 4.51 16.64 -11.50
CA PHE A 66 5.22 15.77 -10.57
C PHE A 66 6.62 16.28 -10.19
N ALA A 67 6.96 17.50 -10.59
CA ALA A 67 8.24 18.13 -10.26
C ALA A 67 8.32 18.63 -8.81
N GLY A 68 7.21 18.55 -8.06
CA GLY A 68 7.15 19.03 -6.69
C GLY A 68 7.79 18.08 -5.67
N GLU A 69 8.27 18.64 -4.56
CA GLU A 69 8.89 17.83 -3.48
C GLU A 69 7.88 16.91 -2.77
N GLY A 70 6.62 17.35 -2.65
CA GLY A 70 5.53 16.61 -2.00
C GLY A 70 4.63 15.82 -2.98
N PHE A 71 4.48 16.28 -4.22
CA PHE A 71 3.70 15.62 -5.26
C PHE A 71 4.60 15.23 -6.43
N ASN A 72 5.18 14.03 -6.34
CA ASN A 72 6.04 13.41 -7.36
C ASN A 72 5.68 11.93 -7.55
N ALA A 73 6.30 11.27 -8.53
CA ALA A 73 5.99 9.88 -8.88
C ALA A 73 6.16 8.89 -7.68
N LEU A 74 7.17 9.07 -6.84
CA LEU A 74 7.35 8.25 -5.64
C LEU A 74 6.29 8.57 -4.57
N GLY A 75 5.97 9.84 -4.38
CA GLY A 75 4.89 10.28 -3.49
C GLY A 75 3.55 9.67 -3.88
N ILE A 76 3.22 9.67 -5.18
CA ILE A 76 2.01 9.05 -5.72
C ILE A 76 2.02 7.55 -5.45
N ARG A 77 3.10 6.86 -5.82
CA ARG A 77 3.27 5.42 -5.56
C ARG A 77 3.02 5.09 -4.08
N ASN A 78 3.61 5.82 -3.16
CA ASN A 78 3.49 5.58 -1.72
C ASN A 78 2.11 5.95 -1.15
N ASN A 79 1.51 7.04 -1.62
CA ASN A 79 0.19 7.48 -1.17
C ASN A 79 -0.91 6.56 -1.70
N THR A 80 -0.88 6.18 -2.98
CA THR A 80 -1.87 5.25 -3.54
C THR A 80 -1.77 3.88 -2.89
N ARG A 81 -0.58 3.44 -2.48
CA ARG A 81 -0.43 2.23 -1.66
C ARG A 81 -1.18 2.32 -0.33
N LEU A 82 -1.00 3.42 0.42
CA LEU A 82 -1.70 3.63 1.69
C LEU A 82 -3.22 3.69 1.48
N ILE A 83 -3.68 4.39 0.44
CA ILE A 83 -5.09 4.47 0.07
C ILE A 83 -5.65 3.08 -0.26
N ALA A 84 -4.94 2.28 -1.04
CA ALA A 84 -5.37 0.93 -1.43
C ALA A 84 -5.45 -0.01 -0.22
N GLN A 85 -4.42 0.01 0.63
CA GLN A 85 -4.39 -0.75 1.88
C GLN A 85 -5.57 -0.38 2.78
N LEU A 86 -5.81 0.92 3.02
CA LEU A 86 -6.98 1.38 3.78
C LEU A 86 -8.31 1.05 3.09
N GLY A 87 -8.35 1.15 1.76
CA GLY A 87 -9.52 0.82 0.96
C GLY A 87 -9.93 -0.64 1.07
N ILE A 88 -8.97 -1.58 1.10
CA ILE A 88 -9.26 -3.02 1.26
C ILE A 88 -10.00 -3.28 2.58
N ILE A 89 -9.52 -2.71 3.68
CA ILE A 89 -10.13 -2.90 5.01
C ILE A 89 -11.41 -2.07 5.19
N ALA A 90 -11.49 -0.89 4.58
CA ALA A 90 -12.70 -0.06 4.57
C ALA A 90 -13.86 -0.74 3.82
N LEU A 91 -13.60 -1.53 2.77
CA LEU A 91 -14.64 -2.33 2.11
C LEU A 91 -15.23 -3.39 3.05
N GLY A 92 -14.38 -4.04 3.84
CA GLY A 92 -14.82 -5.01 4.86
C GLY A 92 -15.66 -4.34 5.95
N ALA A 93 -15.17 -3.24 6.50
CA ALA A 93 -15.88 -2.45 7.50
C ALA A 93 -17.20 -1.87 6.97
N GLY A 94 -17.19 -1.33 5.75
CA GLY A 94 -18.36 -0.73 5.11
C GLY A 94 -19.51 -1.73 4.92
N LEU A 95 -19.22 -2.95 4.45
CA LEU A 95 -20.25 -3.98 4.30
C LEU A 95 -20.88 -4.40 5.63
N LEU A 96 -20.08 -4.47 6.70
CA LEU A 96 -20.59 -4.73 8.06
C LEU A 96 -21.51 -3.61 8.53
N ILE A 97 -21.10 -2.34 8.35
CA ILE A 97 -21.89 -1.17 8.74
C ILE A 97 -23.23 -1.13 8.00
N VAL A 98 -23.24 -1.46 6.70
CA VAL A 98 -24.48 -1.56 5.91
C VAL A 98 -25.42 -2.64 6.48
N ALA A 99 -24.89 -3.73 7.04
CA ALA A 99 -25.67 -4.76 7.72
C ALA A 99 -26.02 -4.42 9.18
N GLY A 100 -25.65 -3.25 9.68
CA GLY A 100 -25.89 -2.80 11.05
C GLY A 100 -24.91 -3.38 12.08
N GLU A 101 -23.73 -3.84 11.65
CA GLU A 101 -22.71 -4.44 12.50
C GLU A 101 -21.40 -3.63 12.50
N PHE A 102 -20.59 -3.80 13.56
CA PHE A 102 -19.30 -3.14 13.72
C PHE A 102 -18.21 -4.15 14.09
N ASP A 103 -17.08 -4.12 13.36
CA ASP A 103 -15.92 -4.97 13.64
C ASP A 103 -14.66 -4.15 13.90
N LEU A 104 -14.29 -4.04 15.18
CA LEU A 104 -13.03 -3.44 15.59
C LEU A 104 -11.85 -4.41 15.51
N SER A 105 -12.11 -5.73 15.51
CA SER A 105 -11.05 -6.73 15.55
C SER A 105 -10.20 -6.77 14.28
N ILE A 106 -10.70 -6.17 13.17
CA ILE A 106 -10.00 -6.07 11.89
C ILE A 106 -8.57 -5.52 12.03
N GLY A 107 -8.34 -4.55 12.92
CA GLY A 107 -7.00 -4.01 13.21
C GLY A 107 -6.08 -5.09 13.80
N SER A 108 -6.51 -5.74 14.88
CA SER A 108 -5.73 -6.84 15.47
C SER A 108 -5.53 -8.04 14.53
N MET A 109 -6.49 -8.30 13.63
CA MET A 109 -6.39 -9.36 12.63
C MET A 109 -5.31 -9.08 11.59
N ILE A 110 -5.06 -7.82 11.22
CA ILE A 110 -3.95 -7.44 10.34
C ILE A 110 -2.61 -7.84 10.96
N GLY A 111 -2.40 -7.47 12.23
CA GLY A 111 -1.17 -7.79 12.96
C GLY A 111 -1.01 -9.30 13.12
N PHE A 112 -2.07 -9.98 13.55
CA PHE A 112 -2.08 -11.44 13.70
C PHE A 112 -1.77 -12.15 12.36
N ALA A 113 -2.44 -11.77 11.27
CA ALA A 113 -2.25 -12.35 9.95
C ALA A 113 -0.82 -12.15 9.43
N GLY A 114 -0.31 -10.92 9.51
CA GLY A 114 1.04 -10.59 9.06
C GLY A 114 2.09 -11.41 9.80
N MET A 115 1.92 -11.55 11.12
CA MET A 115 2.83 -12.32 11.95
C MET A 115 2.72 -13.83 11.68
N CYS A 116 1.53 -14.37 11.45
CA CYS A 116 1.35 -15.78 11.06
C CYS A 116 2.12 -16.08 9.77
N MET A 117 1.98 -15.23 8.75
CA MET A 117 2.73 -15.34 7.50
C MET A 117 4.23 -15.21 7.73
N GLY A 118 4.67 -14.16 8.44
CA GLY A 118 6.09 -13.91 8.68
C GLY A 118 6.78 -15.07 9.39
N VAL A 119 6.13 -15.68 10.39
CA VAL A 119 6.67 -16.85 11.09
C VAL A 119 6.73 -18.07 10.18
N MET A 120 5.66 -18.36 9.43
CA MET A 120 5.67 -19.51 8.52
C MET A 120 6.73 -19.38 7.43
N LEU A 121 6.92 -18.17 6.90
CA LEU A 121 7.92 -17.91 5.87
C LEU A 121 9.36 -17.94 6.41
N LYS A 122 9.58 -17.58 7.69
CA LYS A 122 10.93 -17.54 8.28
C LYS A 122 11.37 -18.86 8.91
N TRP A 123 10.47 -19.51 9.66
CA TRP A 123 10.79 -20.66 10.51
C TRP A 123 10.02 -21.93 10.14
N GLY A 124 9.14 -21.84 9.14
CA GLY A 124 8.28 -22.94 8.76
C GLY A 124 7.02 -23.05 9.63
N PHE A 125 6.24 -24.09 9.38
CA PHE A 125 5.01 -24.39 10.12
C PHE A 125 5.17 -25.68 10.93
N HIS A 126 5.16 -25.55 12.25
CA HIS A 126 5.34 -26.67 13.18
C HIS A 126 4.18 -26.72 14.16
N VAL A 127 3.62 -27.91 14.37
CA VAL A 127 2.56 -28.14 15.36
C VAL A 127 3.15 -28.96 16.49
N ASN A 128 3.31 -28.31 17.65
CA ASN A 128 3.81 -28.91 18.88
C ASN A 128 2.66 -29.01 19.89
N LEU A 129 2.38 -30.22 20.37
CA LEU A 129 1.38 -30.45 21.41
C LEU A 129 2.05 -30.74 22.74
N PRO A 130 1.52 -30.21 23.86
CA PRO A 130 2.01 -30.57 25.18
C PRO A 130 1.65 -32.03 25.46
N TRP A 131 2.63 -32.82 25.88
CA TRP A 131 2.46 -34.21 26.29
C TRP A 131 3.16 -34.46 27.62
N TRP A 132 2.61 -35.38 28.41
CA TRP A 132 3.18 -35.75 29.69
C TRP A 132 4.44 -36.58 29.48
N VAL A 133 5.58 -36.08 29.96
CA VAL A 133 6.86 -36.81 29.92
C VAL A 133 7.26 -37.13 31.35
N ASN A 134 7.54 -38.41 31.58
CA ASN A 134 8.02 -38.88 32.87
C ASN A 134 9.55 -38.75 32.90
N THR A 135 10.06 -37.72 33.58
CA THR A 135 11.49 -37.55 33.80
C THR A 135 11.85 -38.11 35.19
N PRO A 136 13.13 -38.44 35.46
CA PRO A 136 13.57 -38.91 36.78
C PRO A 136 13.23 -37.93 37.94
N GLU A 137 12.92 -36.67 37.63
CA GLU A 137 12.57 -35.61 38.57
C GLU A 137 11.04 -35.43 38.74
N GLY A 138 10.22 -36.15 37.98
CA GLY A 138 8.75 -36.14 38.11
C GLY A 138 7.99 -36.11 36.77
N LEU A 139 6.66 -35.99 36.86
CA LEU A 139 5.79 -35.81 35.68
C LEU A 139 5.89 -34.35 35.21
N THR A 140 6.50 -34.13 34.06
CA THR A 140 6.67 -32.78 33.48
C THR A 140 5.93 -32.67 32.14
N PHE A 141 5.64 -31.43 31.70
CA PHE A 141 5.14 -31.19 30.36
C PHE A 141 6.31 -31.13 29.38
N GLY A 142 6.35 -32.10 28.46
CA GLY A 142 7.18 -32.02 27.26
C GLY A 142 6.37 -31.56 26.06
N TRP A 143 7.06 -31.21 24.98
CA TRP A 143 6.43 -30.87 23.70
C TRP A 143 6.70 -31.99 22.72
N VAL A 144 5.64 -32.62 22.21
CA VAL A 144 5.74 -33.59 21.11
C VAL A 144 5.41 -32.87 19.83
N GLN A 145 6.35 -32.92 18.88
CA GLN A 145 6.17 -32.34 17.55
C GLN A 145 5.36 -33.31 16.69
N VAL A 146 4.15 -32.89 16.34
CA VAL A 146 3.18 -33.70 15.58
C VAL A 146 3.33 -33.47 14.08
N LEU A 147 3.62 -32.23 13.68
CA LEU A 147 3.81 -31.84 12.29
C LEU A 147 4.99 -30.88 12.18
N SER A 148 5.82 -31.07 11.16
CA SER A 148 6.94 -30.18 10.84
C SER A 148 7.00 -29.93 9.34
N ILE A 149 6.80 -28.68 8.95
CA ILE A 149 7.01 -28.19 7.59
C ILE A 149 8.11 -27.13 7.70
N PRO A 150 9.39 -27.47 7.42
CA PRO A 150 10.51 -26.56 7.66
C PRO A 150 10.52 -25.35 6.71
N THR A 151 10.09 -25.54 5.46
CA THR A 151 10.01 -24.50 4.44
C THR A 151 8.57 -24.42 3.95
N VAL A 152 7.94 -23.25 4.10
CA VAL A 152 6.55 -23.04 3.71
C VAL A 152 6.51 -22.16 2.48
N ASP A 153 5.93 -22.67 1.39
CA ASP A 153 5.71 -21.90 0.19
C ASP A 153 4.78 -20.70 0.45
N PRO A 154 4.94 -19.57 -0.27
CA PRO A 154 4.09 -18.40 -0.12
C PRO A 154 2.60 -18.70 -0.22
N TRP A 155 2.21 -19.59 -1.14
CA TRP A 155 0.84 -20.06 -1.31
C TRP A 155 0.31 -20.71 -0.04
N LEU A 156 1.08 -21.63 0.52
CA LEU A 156 0.69 -22.34 1.73
C LEU A 156 0.63 -21.38 2.93
N ALA A 157 1.59 -20.45 3.05
CA ALA A 157 1.60 -19.45 4.12
C ALA A 157 0.36 -18.53 4.08
N VAL A 158 -0.02 -18.02 2.91
CA VAL A 158 -1.22 -17.18 2.75
C VAL A 158 -2.48 -18.00 3.01
N CYS A 159 -2.59 -19.22 2.48
CA CYS A 159 -3.77 -20.08 2.68
C CYS A 159 -3.97 -20.47 4.15
N LEU A 160 -2.92 -20.91 4.84
CA LEU A 160 -3.00 -21.26 6.27
C LEU A 160 -3.34 -20.04 7.13
N THR A 161 -2.74 -18.89 6.83
CA THR A 161 -3.07 -17.63 7.52
C THR A 161 -4.53 -17.28 7.32
N LEU A 162 -5.02 -17.37 6.08
CA LEU A 162 -6.42 -17.11 5.75
C LEU A 162 -7.35 -18.08 6.50
N CYS A 163 -7.00 -19.36 6.63
CA CYS A 163 -7.79 -20.28 7.44
C CYS A 163 -7.88 -19.84 8.91
N PHE A 164 -6.77 -19.40 9.53
CA PHE A 164 -6.78 -18.92 10.91
C PHE A 164 -7.61 -17.65 11.09
N THR A 165 -7.47 -16.68 10.19
CA THR A 165 -8.21 -15.41 10.28
C THR A 165 -9.70 -15.62 9.99
N LEU A 166 -10.06 -16.42 8.98
CA LEU A 166 -11.45 -16.76 8.68
C LEU A 166 -12.11 -17.52 9.85
N PHE A 167 -11.36 -18.37 10.55
CA PHE A 167 -11.86 -19.01 11.77
C PHE A 167 -12.23 -17.98 12.84
N PHE A 168 -11.39 -16.96 13.08
CA PHE A 168 -11.71 -15.89 14.03
C PHE A 168 -12.87 -15.01 13.55
N GLY A 169 -12.92 -14.65 12.27
CA GLY A 169 -14.06 -13.93 11.69
C GLY A 169 -15.36 -14.71 11.83
N TRP A 170 -15.33 -16.02 11.56
CA TRP A 170 -16.47 -16.91 11.79
C TRP A 170 -16.86 -16.96 13.27
N LEU A 171 -15.89 -17.11 14.18
CA LEU A 171 -16.13 -17.20 15.62
C LEU A 171 -16.77 -15.92 16.18
N ILE A 172 -16.25 -14.75 15.78
CA ILE A 172 -16.81 -13.45 16.16
C ILE A 172 -18.26 -13.35 15.67
N GLY A 173 -18.48 -13.59 14.38
CA GLY A 173 -19.83 -13.54 13.81
C GLY A 173 -20.79 -14.55 14.45
N PHE A 174 -20.30 -15.76 14.74
CA PHE A 174 -21.08 -16.80 15.39
C PHE A 174 -21.51 -16.38 16.80
N ILE A 175 -20.59 -15.82 17.60
CA ILE A 175 -20.89 -15.33 18.93
C ILE A 175 -21.93 -14.20 18.85
N VAL A 176 -21.74 -13.22 17.98
CA VAL A 176 -22.69 -12.09 17.79
C VAL A 176 -24.09 -12.61 17.46
N VAL A 177 -24.20 -13.50 16.48
CA VAL A 177 -25.50 -14.04 16.04
C VAL A 177 -26.14 -14.94 17.08
N ARG A 178 -25.36 -15.78 17.77
CA ARG A 178 -25.89 -16.78 18.71
C ARG A 178 -26.31 -16.17 20.04
N THR A 179 -25.57 -15.16 20.50
CA THR A 179 -25.79 -14.51 21.80
C THR A 179 -26.69 -13.28 21.70
N GLY A 180 -26.77 -12.65 20.52
CA GLY A 180 -27.47 -11.37 20.35
C GLY A 180 -26.75 -10.19 20.99
N LEU A 181 -25.51 -10.36 21.43
CA LEU A 181 -24.68 -9.26 21.94
C LEU A 181 -24.36 -8.27 20.82
N ALA A 182 -24.17 -7.00 21.19
CA ALA A 182 -23.71 -5.98 20.25
C ALA A 182 -22.33 -6.38 19.67
N SER A 183 -22.22 -6.36 18.34
CA SER A 183 -20.97 -6.70 17.63
C SER A 183 -19.78 -5.87 18.04
N PHE A 184 -20.00 -4.61 18.39
CA PHE A 184 -18.98 -3.73 18.94
C PHE A 184 -18.30 -4.34 20.18
N ILE A 185 -19.05 -4.91 21.12
CA ILE A 185 -18.51 -5.46 22.37
C ILE A 185 -17.71 -6.74 22.10
N VAL A 186 -18.26 -7.62 21.25
CA VAL A 186 -17.59 -8.88 20.89
C VAL A 186 -16.30 -8.59 20.13
N SER A 187 -16.35 -7.74 19.10
CA SER A 187 -15.17 -7.41 18.30
C SER A 187 -14.11 -6.63 19.08
N LEU A 188 -14.49 -5.75 20.02
CA LEU A 188 -13.55 -5.09 20.93
C LEU A 188 -12.83 -6.09 21.85
N SER A 189 -13.55 -7.10 22.34
CA SER A 189 -12.96 -8.16 23.15
C SER A 189 -11.92 -8.96 22.34
N PHE A 190 -12.26 -9.30 21.10
CA PHE A 190 -11.35 -9.98 20.18
C PHE A 190 -10.18 -9.11 19.74
N LEU A 191 -10.36 -7.79 19.62
CA LEU A 191 -9.27 -6.85 19.35
C LEU A 191 -8.17 -6.98 20.41
N PHE A 192 -8.53 -6.90 21.70
CA PHE A 192 -7.55 -7.03 22.78
C PHE A 192 -6.98 -8.44 22.90
N PHE A 193 -7.83 -9.46 22.74
CA PHE A 193 -7.40 -10.85 22.78
C PHE A 193 -6.38 -11.18 21.69
N LEU A 194 -6.68 -10.87 20.42
CA LEU A 194 -5.77 -11.16 19.31
C LEU A 194 -4.51 -10.31 19.34
N ARG A 195 -4.61 -9.03 19.75
CA ARG A 195 -3.43 -8.18 19.95
C ARG A 195 -2.52 -8.76 21.02
N GLY A 196 -3.07 -9.11 22.19
CA GLY A 196 -2.31 -9.74 23.28
C GLY A 196 -1.70 -11.08 22.87
N LEU A 197 -2.47 -11.95 22.21
CA LEU A 197 -2.00 -13.23 21.69
C LEU A 197 -0.83 -13.05 20.72
N THR A 198 -0.95 -12.11 19.78
CA THR A 198 0.07 -11.81 18.77
C THR A 198 1.32 -11.17 19.37
N GLU A 199 1.20 -10.32 20.37
CA GLU A 199 2.40 -9.75 20.99
C GLU A 199 3.12 -10.79 21.87
N VAL A 200 2.40 -11.54 22.70
CA VAL A 200 3.00 -12.49 23.65
C VAL A 200 3.60 -13.69 22.94
N SER A 201 2.85 -14.33 22.03
CA SER A 201 3.31 -15.56 21.38
C SER A 201 4.58 -15.29 20.58
N TYR A 202 4.64 -14.18 19.86
CA TYR A 202 5.75 -13.90 18.97
C TYR A 202 6.98 -13.40 19.69
N ARG A 203 6.84 -12.61 20.77
CA ARG A 203 7.98 -12.27 21.64
C ARG A 203 8.62 -13.51 22.29
N ALA A 204 7.84 -14.58 22.51
CA ALA A 204 8.37 -15.83 23.04
C ALA A 204 9.23 -16.58 22.00
N PHE A 205 8.83 -16.58 20.73
CA PHE A 205 9.58 -17.24 19.64
C PHE A 205 10.73 -16.40 19.08
N ASN A 206 10.58 -15.08 19.02
CA ASN A 206 11.49 -14.17 18.33
C ASN A 206 12.51 -13.54 19.29
N LYS A 207 13.25 -14.36 20.02
CA LYS A 207 14.17 -13.93 21.08
C LYS A 207 15.59 -14.40 20.78
N ALA A 208 16.53 -13.46 20.71
CA ALA A 208 17.94 -13.80 20.63
C ALA A 208 18.42 -14.41 21.97
N PRO A 209 19.41 -15.33 21.98
CA PRO A 209 19.86 -16.01 23.20
C PRO A 209 20.32 -15.07 24.33
N ASN A 210 20.73 -13.85 23.98
CA ASN A 210 21.26 -12.81 24.85
C ASN A 210 20.23 -11.76 25.31
N GLN A 211 18.98 -11.83 24.87
CA GLN A 211 17.94 -10.85 25.24
C GLN A 211 17.03 -11.39 26.35
N SER A 212 16.32 -10.51 27.06
CA SER A 212 15.33 -10.89 28.08
C SER A 212 13.92 -11.06 27.47
N ALA A 213 13.57 -10.25 26.48
CA ALA A 213 12.31 -10.31 25.73
C ALA A 213 12.58 -10.28 24.23
N GLY A 214 11.80 -11.05 23.45
CA GLY A 214 11.89 -11.04 22.00
C GLY A 214 11.26 -9.82 21.33
N SER A 215 11.52 -9.67 20.04
CA SER A 215 10.97 -8.61 19.18
C SER A 215 9.55 -8.95 18.71
N THR A 216 8.68 -7.94 18.60
CA THR A 216 7.35 -8.06 17.98
C THR A 216 7.39 -7.97 16.45
N GLN A 217 8.57 -7.77 15.88
CA GLN A 217 8.80 -7.67 14.46
C GLN A 217 9.64 -8.85 13.97
N VAL A 218 9.13 -9.55 12.96
CA VAL A 218 9.90 -10.50 12.17
C VAL A 218 10.57 -9.72 11.04
N SER A 219 11.87 -9.44 11.21
CA SER A 219 12.72 -8.85 10.18
C SER A 219 13.42 -9.93 9.35
N ASP A 220 14.06 -9.50 8.26
CA ASP A 220 14.96 -10.32 7.44
C ASP A 220 14.25 -11.53 6.80
N LEU A 221 13.00 -11.33 6.34
CA LEU A 221 12.40 -12.30 5.43
C LEU A 221 13.15 -12.26 4.09
N PRO A 222 13.33 -13.40 3.42
CA PRO A 222 13.86 -13.42 2.07
C PRO A 222 12.97 -12.56 1.16
N ASP A 223 13.57 -11.92 0.15
CA ASP A 223 12.82 -11.12 -0.82
C ASP A 223 12.13 -12.04 -1.84
N ILE A 224 11.09 -12.74 -1.38
CA ILE A 224 10.48 -13.88 -2.07
C ILE A 224 9.96 -13.50 -3.45
N LYS A 225 9.45 -12.27 -3.61
CA LYS A 225 8.95 -11.77 -4.90
C LYS A 225 10.06 -11.59 -5.93
N ASN A 226 11.31 -11.39 -5.52
CA ASN A 226 12.45 -11.15 -6.40
C ASN A 226 13.40 -12.35 -6.44
N ILE A 227 12.90 -13.58 -6.27
CA ILE A 227 13.68 -14.80 -6.48
C ILE A 227 13.61 -15.17 -7.96
N ILE A 228 14.76 -15.29 -8.60
CA ILE A 228 14.91 -15.68 -10.01
C ILE A 228 15.59 -17.04 -10.10
N HIS A 229 15.29 -17.78 -11.17
CA HIS A 229 15.95 -19.05 -11.46
C HIS A 229 17.06 -18.85 -12.50
N LEU A 230 18.31 -19.08 -12.09
CA LEU A 230 19.47 -19.07 -12.97
C LEU A 230 19.80 -20.50 -13.43
N PRO A 231 20.02 -20.74 -14.74
CA PRO A 231 20.29 -22.08 -15.27
C PRO A 231 21.44 -22.83 -14.57
N GLU A 232 22.49 -22.12 -14.14
CA GLU A 232 23.69 -22.72 -13.55
C GLU A 232 23.69 -22.73 -12.01
N ARG A 233 22.90 -21.87 -11.35
CA ARG A 233 22.93 -21.67 -9.89
C ARG A 233 21.62 -21.99 -9.18
N GLY A 234 20.55 -22.27 -9.92
CA GLY A 234 19.22 -22.47 -9.35
C GLY A 234 18.59 -21.17 -8.85
N GLU A 235 17.81 -21.25 -7.78
CA GLU A 235 17.05 -20.10 -7.25
C GLU A 235 17.93 -19.15 -6.43
N ILE A 236 17.91 -17.87 -6.79
CA ILE A 236 18.66 -16.83 -6.10
C ILE A 236 17.84 -15.53 -6.03
N GLU A 237 17.98 -14.80 -4.92
CA GLU A 237 17.44 -13.44 -4.80
C GLU A 237 18.12 -12.50 -5.80
N LEU A 238 17.34 -11.68 -6.51
CA LEU A 238 17.80 -10.72 -7.50
C LEU A 238 18.85 -9.74 -6.93
N SER A 239 18.70 -9.33 -5.67
CA SER A 239 19.64 -8.43 -4.99
C SER A 239 21.02 -9.08 -4.77
N LYS A 240 21.06 -10.40 -4.59
CA LYS A 240 22.29 -11.20 -4.52
C LYS A 240 22.82 -11.51 -5.92
N ALA A 241 21.94 -11.80 -6.87
CA ALA A 241 22.29 -12.05 -8.27
C ALA A 241 23.02 -10.85 -8.93
N LYS A 242 22.55 -9.63 -8.67
CA LYS A 242 23.20 -8.39 -9.17
C LYS A 242 24.62 -8.16 -8.64
N LYS A 243 24.98 -8.83 -7.54
CA LYS A 243 26.30 -8.75 -6.88
C LYS A 243 27.21 -9.94 -7.21
N LEU A 244 26.81 -10.79 -8.17
CA LEU A 244 27.63 -11.91 -8.60
C LEU A 244 28.99 -11.44 -9.16
N PRO A 245 30.04 -12.28 -9.02
CA PRO A 245 31.32 -12.09 -9.70
C PRO A 245 31.17 -11.82 -11.20
N HIS A 246 32.16 -11.13 -11.77
CA HIS A 246 32.11 -10.75 -13.19
C HIS A 246 31.94 -11.96 -14.13
N GLU A 247 32.60 -13.08 -13.83
CA GLU A 247 32.51 -14.32 -14.61
C GLU A 247 31.07 -14.87 -14.69
N ASP A 248 30.38 -14.95 -13.56
CA ASP A 248 28.98 -15.39 -13.50
C ASP A 248 28.02 -14.41 -14.21
N LEU A 249 28.34 -13.11 -14.24
CA LEU A 249 27.55 -12.13 -14.99
C LEU A 249 27.74 -12.27 -16.49
N MET A 250 28.92 -12.71 -16.94
CA MET A 250 29.18 -12.96 -18.37
C MET A 250 28.44 -14.20 -18.87
N SER A 251 28.30 -15.25 -18.06
CA SER A 251 27.49 -16.41 -18.48
C SER A 251 26.03 -16.04 -18.71
N VAL A 252 25.49 -15.08 -17.95
CA VAL A 252 24.16 -14.50 -18.19
C VAL A 252 24.15 -13.66 -19.46
N TYR A 253 25.16 -12.82 -19.69
CA TYR A 253 25.27 -12.01 -20.90
C TYR A 253 25.30 -12.87 -22.18
N ASP A 254 26.04 -13.97 -22.17
CA ASP A 254 26.21 -14.86 -23.32
C ASP A 254 24.90 -15.57 -23.73
N THR A 255 23.91 -15.64 -22.83
CA THR A 255 22.57 -16.19 -23.13
C THR A 255 21.63 -15.20 -23.82
N MET A 256 22.01 -13.92 -23.89
CA MET A 256 21.14 -12.86 -24.40
C MET A 256 21.09 -12.81 -25.94
N THR A 257 19.94 -12.41 -26.47
CA THR A 257 19.81 -12.13 -27.90
C THR A 257 20.41 -10.76 -28.26
N PRO A 258 20.90 -10.56 -29.50
CA PRO A 258 21.44 -9.26 -29.93
C PRO A 258 20.47 -8.09 -29.73
N ASP A 259 19.18 -8.31 -29.98
CA ASP A 259 18.15 -7.28 -29.82
C ASP A 259 17.97 -6.85 -28.35
N GLN A 260 18.06 -7.80 -27.41
CA GLN A 260 18.01 -7.50 -25.98
C GLN A 260 19.22 -6.69 -25.53
N ILE A 261 20.42 -7.02 -26.03
CA ILE A 261 21.64 -6.29 -25.72
C ILE A 261 21.54 -4.84 -26.20
N VAL A 262 21.09 -4.62 -27.44
CA VAL A 262 20.91 -3.27 -27.98
C VAL A 262 19.89 -2.47 -27.17
N SER A 263 18.71 -3.04 -26.91
CA SER A 263 17.66 -2.36 -26.16
C SER A 263 18.08 -1.98 -24.73
N LEU A 264 18.75 -2.88 -24.02
CA LEU A 264 19.25 -2.59 -22.67
C LEU A 264 20.42 -1.60 -22.69
N THR A 265 21.30 -1.68 -23.68
CA THR A 265 22.39 -0.71 -23.87
C THR A 265 21.83 0.69 -24.09
N GLU A 266 20.82 0.85 -24.95
CA GLU A 266 20.16 2.13 -25.19
C GLU A 266 19.51 2.66 -23.90
N LYS A 267 18.78 1.81 -23.16
CA LYS A 267 18.13 2.20 -21.90
C LYS A 267 19.15 2.65 -20.85
N ILE A 268 20.23 1.89 -20.64
CA ILE A 268 21.27 2.24 -19.64
C ILE A 268 22.04 3.48 -20.09
N THR A 269 22.35 3.60 -21.38
CA THR A 269 23.04 4.79 -21.93
C THR A 269 22.20 6.04 -21.72
N PHE A 270 20.90 5.98 -22.01
CA PHE A 270 19.97 7.07 -21.75
C PHE A 270 19.98 7.50 -20.28
N ASN A 271 19.90 6.53 -19.36
CA ASN A 271 19.94 6.80 -17.91
C ASN A 271 21.27 7.45 -17.49
N ASN A 272 22.39 6.96 -18.01
CA ASN A 272 23.72 7.48 -17.68
C ASN A 272 23.96 8.89 -18.21
N ILE A 273 23.49 9.20 -19.43
CA ILE A 273 23.52 10.55 -20.01
C ILE A 273 22.72 11.49 -19.13
N ARG A 274 21.47 11.14 -18.82
CA ARG A 274 20.60 11.98 -17.99
C ARG A 274 21.15 12.22 -16.60
N PHE A 275 21.69 11.18 -15.96
CA PHE A 275 22.34 11.30 -14.66
C PHE A 275 23.54 12.26 -14.73
N ALA A 276 24.34 12.18 -15.77
CA ALA A 276 25.50 13.03 -15.96
C ALA A 276 25.12 14.50 -16.22
N GLU A 277 24.11 14.74 -17.07
CA GLU A 277 23.54 16.08 -17.30
C GLU A 277 22.99 16.67 -16.00
N THR A 278 22.17 15.91 -15.27
CA THR A 278 21.57 16.35 -14.00
C THR A 278 22.65 16.64 -12.96
N LYS A 279 23.69 15.81 -12.87
CA LYS A 279 24.80 16.01 -11.95
C LYS A 279 25.64 17.24 -12.32
N THR A 280 25.81 17.53 -13.60
CA THR A 280 26.46 18.76 -14.09
C THR A 280 25.66 19.98 -13.64
N GLN A 281 24.35 19.99 -13.87
CA GLN A 281 23.45 21.07 -13.42
C GLN A 281 23.47 21.26 -11.89
N ILE A 282 23.50 20.16 -11.12
CA ILE A 282 23.62 20.24 -9.65
C ILE A 282 24.95 20.89 -9.25
N ASN A 283 26.05 20.53 -9.90
CA ASN A 283 27.36 21.11 -9.59
C ASN A 283 27.40 22.61 -9.93
N GLU A 284 26.81 23.00 -11.07
CA GLU A 284 26.64 24.40 -11.48
C GLU A 284 25.82 25.19 -10.48
N THR A 285 24.64 24.67 -10.11
CA THR A 285 23.74 25.35 -9.17
C THR A 285 24.39 25.49 -7.80
N LYS A 286 25.05 24.43 -7.29
CA LYS A 286 25.76 24.50 -6.01
C LYS A 286 26.92 25.48 -6.03
N ALA A 287 27.65 25.57 -7.14
CA ALA A 287 28.73 26.54 -7.29
C ALA A 287 28.16 27.97 -7.27
N LEU A 288 27.12 28.24 -8.07
CA LEU A 288 26.44 29.54 -8.12
C LEU A 288 25.88 29.94 -6.76
N GLU A 289 25.21 29.02 -6.04
CA GLU A 289 24.72 29.27 -4.69
C GLU A 289 25.84 29.57 -3.69
N SER A 290 26.98 28.88 -3.80
CA SER A 290 28.14 29.16 -2.95
C SER A 290 28.68 30.56 -3.21
N PHE A 291 28.88 30.92 -4.48
CA PHE A 291 29.34 32.26 -4.85
C PHE A 291 28.33 33.35 -4.46
N ALA A 292 27.02 33.09 -4.58
CA ALA A 292 25.98 34.00 -4.17
C ALA A 292 25.97 34.23 -2.65
N ARG A 293 26.19 33.17 -1.84
CA ARG A 293 26.35 33.30 -0.39
C ARG A 293 27.58 34.14 -0.04
N ASP A 294 28.71 33.85 -0.67
CA ASP A 294 29.97 34.57 -0.42
C ASP A 294 29.87 36.05 -0.82
N LEU A 295 29.19 36.34 -1.93
CA LEU A 295 28.91 37.71 -2.38
C LEU A 295 28.03 38.46 -1.38
N LYS A 296 26.98 37.81 -0.85
CA LYS A 296 26.12 38.39 0.20
C LYS A 296 26.89 38.70 1.49
N PHE A 297 27.83 37.84 1.88
CA PHE A 297 28.71 38.12 3.02
C PHE A 297 29.65 39.30 2.75
N ALA A 298 30.22 39.37 1.54
CA ALA A 298 31.10 40.46 1.11
C ALA A 298 30.35 41.82 1.03
N GLU A 299 29.07 41.81 0.68
CA GLU A 299 28.17 42.96 0.73
C GLU A 299 27.94 43.42 2.17
N GLN A 300 27.62 42.50 3.08
CA GLN A 300 27.42 42.82 4.49
C GLN A 300 28.69 43.34 5.18
N SER A 301 29.86 42.84 4.78
CA SER A 301 31.14 43.29 5.33
C SER A 301 31.70 44.56 4.66
N GLY A 302 31.03 45.10 3.62
CA GLY A 302 31.50 46.28 2.87
C GLY A 302 32.81 46.09 2.10
N ASN A 303 33.18 44.85 1.77
CA ASN A 303 34.46 44.55 1.10
C ASN A 303 34.29 44.59 -0.43
N THR A 304 34.53 45.77 -1.02
CA THR A 304 34.32 46.04 -2.46
C THR A 304 35.24 45.27 -3.39
N THR A 305 36.50 45.00 -2.99
CA THR A 305 37.45 44.23 -3.82
C THR A 305 37.07 42.76 -3.92
N LEU A 306 36.58 42.18 -2.82
CA LEU A 306 36.08 40.80 -2.81
C LEU A 306 34.81 40.66 -3.66
N GLN A 307 33.91 41.66 -3.63
CA GLN A 307 32.71 41.68 -4.47
C GLN A 307 33.04 41.67 -5.97
N GLU A 308 33.97 42.53 -6.41
CA GLU A 308 34.36 42.62 -7.82
C GLU A 308 35.07 41.34 -8.30
N THR A 309 35.91 40.76 -7.44
CA THR A 309 36.57 39.46 -7.71
C THR A 309 35.57 38.33 -7.85
N LEU A 310 34.56 38.27 -6.97
CA LEU A 310 33.52 37.24 -7.01
C LEU A 310 32.59 37.39 -8.23
N LYS A 311 32.20 38.61 -8.58
CA LYS A 311 31.40 38.88 -9.80
C LYS A 311 32.14 38.42 -11.06
N THR A 312 33.43 38.77 -11.18
CA THR A 312 34.27 38.34 -12.31
C THR A 312 34.40 36.82 -12.37
N ARG A 313 34.43 36.13 -11.22
CA ARG A 313 34.47 34.66 -11.15
C ARG A 313 33.15 34.01 -11.56
N ILE A 314 32.02 34.62 -11.21
CA ILE A 314 30.68 34.14 -11.61
C ILE A 314 30.52 34.28 -13.13
N GLU A 315 30.97 35.38 -13.72
CA GLU A 315 30.90 35.62 -15.17
C GLU A 315 31.78 34.64 -15.97
N ASN A 316 32.91 34.22 -15.40
CA ASN A 316 33.83 33.25 -16.01
C ASN A 316 33.67 31.83 -15.44
N LEU A 317 32.51 31.51 -14.86
CA LEU A 317 32.28 30.21 -14.26
C LEU A 317 32.14 29.15 -15.35
N ASP A 318 33.19 28.35 -15.54
CA ASP A 318 33.20 27.18 -16.41
C ASP A 318 33.34 25.92 -15.54
N ILE A 319 32.28 25.14 -15.46
CA ILE A 319 32.26 23.88 -14.72
C ILE A 319 32.30 22.77 -15.74
N PRO A 320 33.35 21.92 -15.75
CA PRO A 320 33.47 20.88 -16.75
C PRO A 320 32.29 19.92 -16.64
N PRO A 321 31.65 19.55 -17.76
CA PRO A 321 30.53 18.64 -17.75
C PRO A 321 30.96 17.28 -17.22
N VAL A 322 30.11 16.67 -16.39
CA VAL A 322 30.33 15.31 -15.92
C VAL A 322 30.16 14.37 -17.11
N ALA A 323 31.18 13.58 -17.42
CA ALA A 323 31.07 12.60 -18.49
C ALA A 323 30.11 11.45 -18.09
N PRO A 324 29.25 10.98 -19.01
CA PRO A 324 28.38 9.84 -18.74
C PRO A 324 29.19 8.56 -18.55
N LYS A 325 28.74 7.72 -17.61
CA LYS A 325 29.35 6.40 -17.39
C LYS A 325 29.16 5.54 -18.64
N THR A 326 30.24 4.96 -19.13
CA THR A 326 30.20 3.98 -20.24
C THR A 326 29.48 2.72 -19.81
N VAL A 327 28.61 2.18 -20.68
CA VAL A 327 27.91 0.91 -20.42
C VAL A 327 28.91 -0.23 -20.55
N THR A 328 28.92 -1.11 -19.55
CA THR A 328 29.72 -2.34 -19.55
C THR A 328 28.83 -3.56 -19.76
N ASP A 329 29.37 -4.65 -20.28
CA ASP A 329 28.62 -5.91 -20.45
C ASP A 329 28.05 -6.42 -19.12
N ALA A 330 28.78 -6.23 -18.02
CA ALA A 330 28.30 -6.53 -16.68
C ALA A 330 27.09 -5.68 -16.26
N ASP A 331 27.01 -4.41 -16.68
CA ASP A 331 25.84 -3.56 -16.40
C ASP A 331 24.62 -4.03 -17.22
N ILE A 332 24.83 -4.48 -18.46
CA ILE A 332 23.79 -5.07 -19.31
C ILE A 332 23.28 -6.38 -18.71
N ALA A 333 24.19 -7.26 -18.27
CA ALA A 333 23.84 -8.51 -17.60
C ALA A 333 23.02 -8.26 -16.32
N ARG A 334 23.41 -7.28 -15.48
CA ARG A 334 22.66 -6.91 -14.28
C ARG A 334 21.25 -6.40 -14.58
N ALA A 335 21.09 -5.64 -15.67
CA ALA A 335 19.78 -5.16 -16.11
C ALA A 335 18.94 -6.31 -16.70
N HIS A 336 19.57 -7.25 -17.40
CA HIS A 336 18.88 -8.43 -17.91
C HIS A 336 18.34 -9.33 -16.79
N LEU A 337 19.04 -9.41 -15.65
CA LEU A 337 18.55 -10.14 -14.46
C LEU A 337 17.17 -9.66 -13.99
N GLU A 338 16.83 -8.37 -14.18
CA GLU A 338 15.51 -7.83 -13.82
C GLU A 338 14.39 -8.30 -14.75
N SER A 339 14.73 -8.77 -15.96
CA SER A 339 13.75 -9.27 -16.93
C SER A 339 13.35 -10.72 -16.69
N PHE A 340 14.06 -11.44 -15.82
CA PHE A 340 13.69 -12.81 -15.48
C PHE A 340 12.39 -12.82 -14.67
N PRO A 341 11.45 -13.72 -15.01
CA PRO A 341 10.23 -13.85 -14.23
C PRO A 341 10.56 -14.34 -12.82
N THR A 342 9.79 -13.86 -11.85
CA THR A 342 9.87 -14.36 -10.49
C THR A 342 9.47 -15.84 -10.42
N VAL A 343 10.15 -16.60 -9.57
CA VAL A 343 9.77 -17.99 -9.25
C VAL A 343 8.45 -18.02 -8.46
N ASN A 344 8.14 -16.96 -7.72
CA ASN A 344 6.99 -16.89 -6.81
C ASN A 344 5.94 -15.88 -7.30
N PRO A 345 5.05 -16.27 -8.24
CA PRO A 345 4.06 -15.36 -8.81
C PRO A 345 3.07 -14.82 -7.77
N LEU A 346 2.85 -15.53 -6.67
CA LEU A 346 1.99 -15.05 -5.59
C LEU A 346 2.62 -13.88 -4.83
N ALA A 347 3.91 -13.97 -4.53
CA ALA A 347 4.62 -12.93 -3.82
C ALA A 347 4.69 -11.66 -4.69
N ASP A 348 4.86 -11.82 -5.99
CA ASP A 348 4.74 -10.73 -6.96
C ASP A 348 3.31 -10.17 -7.06
N PHE A 349 2.28 -11.02 -7.06
CA PHE A 349 0.89 -10.55 -7.03
C PHE A 349 0.59 -9.66 -5.82
N PHE A 350 1.09 -9.96 -4.63
CA PHE A 350 0.84 -9.17 -3.41
C PHE A 350 1.83 -8.03 -3.17
N GLY A 351 3.09 -8.18 -3.56
CA GLY A 351 4.17 -7.24 -3.24
C GLY A 351 4.87 -6.60 -4.44
N GLY A 352 4.49 -6.95 -5.66
CA GLY A 352 5.08 -6.48 -6.91
C GLY A 352 4.52 -5.15 -7.41
N ASP A 353 4.84 -4.86 -8.66
CA ASP A 353 4.55 -3.59 -9.31
C ASP A 353 3.56 -3.74 -10.48
N ILE A 354 2.77 -2.70 -10.71
CA ILE A 354 1.83 -2.59 -11.83
C ILE A 354 2.07 -1.27 -12.55
N LEU A 355 1.62 -1.20 -13.80
CA LEU A 355 1.75 -0.01 -14.66
C LEU A 355 3.21 0.42 -14.90
N GLU A 356 4.17 -0.50 -14.85
CA GLU A 356 5.60 -0.19 -15.07
C GLU A 356 5.84 0.52 -16.41
N ARG A 357 5.18 0.05 -17.48
CA ARG A 357 5.26 0.68 -18.82
C ARG A 357 4.83 2.16 -18.82
N LEU A 358 3.83 2.51 -18.01
CA LEU A 358 3.39 3.90 -17.88
C LEU A 358 4.45 4.73 -17.14
N PHE A 359 5.03 4.18 -16.08
CA PHE A 359 6.07 4.86 -15.30
C PHE A 359 7.40 4.99 -16.05
N ASP A 360 7.74 4.02 -16.89
CA ASP A 360 8.85 4.09 -17.85
C ASP A 360 8.60 5.20 -18.87
N TRP A 361 7.39 5.29 -19.43
CA TRP A 361 7.04 6.38 -20.35
C TRP A 361 7.09 7.75 -19.65
N LEU A 362 6.57 7.85 -18.41
CA LEU A 362 6.69 9.05 -17.58
C LEU A 362 8.15 9.42 -17.31
N TYR A 363 9.03 8.42 -17.19
CA TYR A 363 10.46 8.67 -17.03
C TYR A 363 11.07 9.24 -18.32
N VAL A 364 10.76 8.66 -19.48
CA VAL A 364 11.26 9.15 -20.78
C VAL A 364 10.89 10.61 -21.00
N ILE A 365 9.66 11.02 -20.71
CA ILE A 365 9.22 12.43 -20.84
C ILE A 365 9.72 13.36 -19.72
N GLY A 366 10.43 12.83 -18.73
CA GLY A 366 11.01 13.60 -17.62
C GLY A 366 10.08 13.86 -16.44
N TRP A 367 8.96 13.17 -16.36
CA TRP A 367 7.94 13.33 -15.33
C TRP A 367 8.11 12.38 -14.13
N ASN A 368 8.95 11.36 -14.25
CA ASN A 368 9.27 10.38 -13.21
C ASN A 368 10.77 10.33 -12.90
N VAL A 369 11.37 11.50 -12.65
CA VAL A 369 12.82 11.65 -12.44
C VAL A 369 13.07 12.12 -11.01
N ASN A 370 14.05 11.54 -10.32
CA ASN A 370 14.48 11.99 -9.01
C ASN A 370 15.50 13.14 -9.11
N ASN A 371 15.92 13.70 -7.98
CA ASN A 371 16.89 14.81 -7.94
C ASN A 371 18.28 14.45 -8.53
N TYR A 372 18.52 13.19 -8.89
CA TYR A 372 19.78 12.72 -9.47
C TYR A 372 19.67 12.33 -10.95
N GLY A 373 18.49 12.43 -11.58
CA GLY A 373 18.30 12.04 -12.98
C GLY A 373 17.87 10.57 -13.19
N ASN A 374 17.72 9.80 -12.12
CA ASN A 374 17.29 8.40 -12.18
C ASN A 374 15.76 8.31 -12.13
N GLN A 375 15.21 7.19 -12.62
CA GLN A 375 13.80 6.87 -12.48
C GLN A 375 13.40 6.83 -11.01
N PHE A 376 12.35 7.56 -10.63
CA PHE A 376 12.00 7.74 -9.22
C PHE A 376 11.10 6.62 -8.68
N ALA A 377 10.12 6.19 -9.47
CA ALA A 377 9.20 5.10 -9.15
C ALA A 377 9.15 4.11 -10.33
N PRO A 378 9.28 2.79 -10.10
CA PRO A 378 9.18 1.81 -11.19
C PRO A 378 7.72 1.56 -11.62
N GLY A 379 6.75 1.76 -10.74
CA GLY A 379 5.33 1.53 -10.99
C GLY A 379 4.44 1.92 -9.80
N LEU A 380 3.19 1.45 -9.79
CA LEU A 380 2.35 1.42 -8.58
C LEU A 380 2.45 0.07 -7.90
N TYR A 381 2.23 0.01 -6.60
CA TYR A 381 2.16 -1.27 -5.89
C TYR A 381 0.94 -2.08 -6.32
N SER A 382 1.08 -3.40 -6.43
CA SER A 382 -0.01 -4.32 -6.80
C SER A 382 -1.21 -4.28 -5.85
N ALA A 383 -1.02 -3.84 -4.61
CA ALA A 383 -2.09 -3.56 -3.65
C ALA A 383 -3.21 -2.68 -4.22
N VAL A 384 -2.88 -1.74 -5.12
CA VAL A 384 -3.87 -0.88 -5.81
C VAL A 384 -4.79 -1.69 -6.70
N MET A 385 -4.24 -2.62 -7.49
CA MET A 385 -5.02 -3.52 -8.33
C MET A 385 -5.91 -4.43 -7.47
N ILE A 386 -5.36 -5.02 -6.41
CA ILE A 386 -6.11 -5.90 -5.50
C ILE A 386 -7.29 -5.16 -4.88
N TRP A 387 -7.06 -3.95 -4.39
CA TRP A 387 -8.12 -3.09 -3.85
C TRP A 387 -9.23 -2.86 -4.89
N LEU A 388 -8.89 -2.48 -6.12
CA LEU A 388 -9.87 -2.25 -7.18
C LEU A 388 -10.64 -3.51 -7.56
N ILE A 389 -10.00 -4.68 -7.57
CA ILE A 389 -10.65 -5.97 -7.82
C ILE A 389 -11.66 -6.28 -6.72
N ILE A 390 -11.28 -6.12 -5.45
CA ILE A 390 -12.18 -6.37 -4.31
C ILE A 390 -13.32 -5.35 -4.31
N ALA A 391 -13.04 -4.08 -4.62
CA ALA A 391 -14.05 -3.03 -4.74
C ALA A 391 -15.06 -3.36 -5.85
N ALA A 392 -14.59 -3.78 -7.02
CA ALA A 392 -15.44 -4.19 -8.13
C ALA A 392 -16.28 -5.42 -7.78
N ALA A 393 -15.68 -6.42 -7.11
CA ALA A 393 -16.41 -7.59 -6.63
C ALA A 393 -17.50 -7.21 -5.60
N ALA A 394 -17.17 -6.38 -4.62
CA ALA A 394 -18.11 -5.88 -3.62
C ALA A 394 -19.25 -5.08 -4.28
N TYR A 395 -18.93 -4.22 -5.25
CA TYR A 395 -19.92 -3.49 -6.04
C TYR A 395 -20.87 -4.43 -6.79
N LEU A 396 -20.34 -5.46 -7.46
CA LEU A 396 -21.17 -6.44 -8.18
C LEU A 396 -22.06 -7.23 -7.22
N VAL A 397 -21.53 -7.67 -6.08
CA VAL A 397 -22.30 -8.37 -5.04
C VAL A 397 -23.44 -7.49 -4.53
N LEU A 398 -23.16 -6.24 -4.16
CA LEU A 398 -24.16 -5.31 -3.62
C LEU A 398 -25.23 -4.91 -4.66
N SER A 399 -24.82 -4.65 -5.90
CA SER A 399 -25.71 -4.08 -6.91
C SER A 399 -26.46 -5.10 -7.77
N ARG A 400 -25.94 -6.33 -7.90
CA ARG A 400 -26.47 -7.32 -8.86
C ARG A 400 -26.86 -8.67 -8.26
N THR A 401 -26.63 -8.92 -6.97
CA THR A 401 -26.87 -10.24 -6.37
C THR A 401 -27.89 -10.23 -5.24
N GLN A 402 -28.47 -11.40 -4.96
CA GLN A 402 -29.37 -11.60 -3.82
C GLN A 402 -28.68 -11.35 -2.48
N ALA A 403 -27.38 -11.65 -2.38
CA ALA A 403 -26.59 -11.37 -1.17
C ALA A 403 -26.59 -9.87 -0.84
N GLY A 404 -26.49 -9.00 -1.85
CA GLY A 404 -26.63 -7.55 -1.67
C GLY A 404 -27.98 -7.15 -1.06
N ASN A 405 -29.08 -7.65 -1.62
CA ASN A 405 -30.43 -7.40 -1.08
C ASN A 405 -30.57 -7.88 0.37
N TRP A 406 -29.98 -9.04 0.70
CA TRP A 406 -29.99 -9.58 2.05
C TRP A 406 -29.18 -8.72 3.04
N ILE A 407 -28.02 -8.21 2.62
CA ILE A 407 -27.18 -7.30 3.42
C ILE A 407 -27.96 -6.03 3.76
N TYR A 408 -28.52 -5.34 2.75
CA TYR A 408 -29.31 -4.12 2.97
C TYR A 408 -30.56 -4.37 3.82
N SER A 409 -31.28 -5.47 3.59
CA SER A 409 -32.47 -5.80 4.37
C SER A 409 -32.12 -6.07 5.84
N THR A 410 -31.00 -6.76 6.08
CA THR A 410 -30.53 -7.10 7.44
C THR A 410 -30.20 -5.84 8.26
N GLY A 411 -29.54 -4.85 7.65
CA GLY A 411 -29.20 -3.60 8.34
C GLY A 411 -30.34 -2.60 8.46
N GLY A 412 -31.29 -2.60 7.52
CA GLY A 412 -32.44 -1.69 7.55
C GLY A 412 -33.48 -2.04 8.63
N ASN A 413 -34.03 -3.26 8.57
CA ASN A 413 -34.97 -3.74 9.60
C ASN A 413 -34.82 -5.25 9.77
N LEU A 414 -34.13 -5.63 10.85
CA LEU A 414 -33.80 -7.02 11.14
C LEU A 414 -35.04 -7.93 11.28
N GLU A 415 -36.10 -7.44 11.91
CA GLU A 415 -37.33 -8.22 12.14
C GLU A 415 -38.12 -8.41 10.84
N ALA A 416 -38.22 -7.36 10.02
CA ALA A 416 -38.83 -7.46 8.70
C ALA A 416 -38.02 -8.39 7.76
N ALA A 417 -36.69 -8.33 7.81
CA ALA A 417 -35.83 -9.21 7.03
C ALA A 417 -36.02 -10.69 7.40
N LYS A 418 -36.09 -10.99 8.71
CA LYS A 418 -36.38 -12.34 9.20
C LYS A 418 -37.78 -12.82 8.77
N ALA A 419 -38.79 -11.95 8.87
CA ALA A 419 -40.16 -12.26 8.43
C ALA A 419 -40.24 -12.56 6.93
N ASN A 420 -39.40 -11.90 6.12
CA ASN A 420 -39.25 -12.15 4.68
C ASN A 420 -38.34 -13.35 4.35
N GLY A 421 -37.93 -14.15 5.34
CA GLY A 421 -37.12 -15.37 5.13
C GLY A 421 -35.65 -15.13 4.83
N VAL A 422 -35.12 -13.92 5.05
CA VAL A 422 -33.69 -13.63 4.86
C VAL A 422 -32.88 -14.37 5.93
N PRO A 423 -31.81 -15.13 5.57
CA PRO A 423 -30.97 -15.84 6.53
C PRO A 423 -29.99 -14.88 7.23
N THR A 424 -30.51 -13.92 7.99
CA THR A 424 -29.76 -12.78 8.56
C THR A 424 -28.54 -13.22 9.39
N GLY A 425 -28.64 -14.34 10.12
CA GLY A 425 -27.50 -14.90 10.86
C GLY A 425 -26.33 -15.33 9.96
N LYS A 426 -26.62 -16.00 8.83
CA LYS A 426 -25.57 -16.40 7.87
C LYS A 426 -24.95 -15.18 7.20
N VAL A 427 -25.76 -14.16 6.89
CA VAL A 427 -25.29 -12.89 6.32
C VAL A 427 -24.29 -12.24 7.27
N LYS A 428 -24.67 -12.03 8.54
CA LYS A 428 -23.78 -11.42 9.54
C LYS A 428 -22.47 -12.19 9.70
N ILE A 429 -22.51 -13.52 9.85
CA ILE A 429 -21.30 -14.36 9.97
C ILE A 429 -20.40 -14.20 8.73
N SER A 430 -20.99 -14.25 7.52
CA SER A 430 -20.22 -14.12 6.28
C SER A 430 -19.53 -12.75 6.15
N LEU A 431 -20.13 -11.69 6.70
CA LEU A 431 -19.55 -10.35 6.68
C LEU A 431 -18.35 -10.21 7.65
N PHE A 432 -18.41 -10.84 8.83
CA PHE A 432 -17.24 -10.91 9.72
C PHE A 432 -16.11 -11.75 9.11
N MET A 433 -16.45 -12.85 8.43
CA MET A 433 -15.46 -13.61 7.66
C MET A 433 -14.86 -12.78 6.52
N PHE A 434 -15.66 -11.98 5.83
CA PHE A 434 -15.16 -11.08 4.77
C PHE A 434 -14.25 -9.98 5.33
N SER A 435 -14.57 -9.42 6.50
CA SER A 435 -13.69 -8.50 7.23
C SER A 435 -12.33 -9.14 7.54
N ALA A 436 -12.32 -10.38 8.04
CA ALA A 436 -11.10 -11.15 8.28
C ALA A 436 -10.30 -11.43 6.99
N PHE A 437 -11.00 -11.72 5.89
CA PHE A 437 -10.39 -11.84 4.57
C PHE A 437 -9.69 -10.54 4.16
N CYS A 438 -10.37 -9.39 4.25
CA CYS A 438 -9.76 -8.09 3.95
C CYS A 438 -8.52 -7.80 4.81
N ALA A 439 -8.56 -8.10 6.11
CA ALA A 439 -7.40 -7.98 7.00
C ALA A 439 -6.22 -8.87 6.56
N THR A 440 -6.51 -10.08 6.10
CA THR A 440 -5.48 -11.03 5.62
C THR A 440 -4.85 -10.54 4.32
N ILE A 441 -5.66 -10.06 3.38
CA ILE A 441 -5.18 -9.51 2.11
C ILE A 441 -4.30 -8.27 2.35
N PHE A 442 -4.73 -7.36 3.23
CA PHE A 442 -3.90 -6.23 3.66
C PHE A 442 -2.54 -6.70 4.19
N ALA A 443 -2.56 -7.68 5.10
CA ALA A 443 -1.35 -8.19 5.72
C ALA A 443 -0.43 -8.87 4.69
N ALA A 444 -1.00 -9.61 3.73
CA ALA A 444 -0.24 -10.27 2.68
C ALA A 444 0.48 -9.26 1.79
N CYS A 445 -0.24 -8.21 1.34
CA CYS A 445 0.37 -7.11 0.59
C CYS A 445 1.57 -6.52 1.35
N GLN A 446 1.40 -6.24 2.64
CA GLN A 446 2.47 -5.65 3.44
C GLN A 446 3.68 -6.58 3.64
N VAL A 447 3.44 -7.86 3.94
CA VAL A 447 4.53 -8.83 4.22
C VAL A 447 5.40 -9.03 2.99
N PHE A 448 4.80 -9.23 1.81
CA PHE A 448 5.55 -9.42 0.56
C PHE A 448 6.12 -8.13 -0.01
N GLU A 449 5.57 -6.97 0.35
CA GLU A 449 6.12 -5.67 -0.05
C GLU A 449 7.36 -5.30 0.77
N THR A 450 7.28 -5.46 2.09
CA THR A 450 8.30 -4.96 3.04
C THR A 450 9.29 -6.03 3.51
N ASN A 451 9.06 -7.30 3.15
CA ASN A 451 9.85 -8.44 3.61
C ASN A 451 10.02 -8.46 5.14
N ALA A 452 8.97 -8.01 5.85
CA ALA A 452 8.90 -8.00 7.30
C ALA A 452 7.44 -8.11 7.76
N ALA A 453 7.25 -8.61 8.97
CA ALA A 453 5.95 -8.61 9.65
C ALA A 453 6.09 -7.96 11.03
N ASP A 454 5.08 -7.20 11.45
CA ASP A 454 5.07 -6.55 12.77
C ASP A 454 3.65 -6.58 13.36
N ALA A 455 3.56 -7.02 14.62
CA ALA A 455 2.31 -7.12 15.36
C ALA A 455 1.57 -5.76 15.48
N ALA A 456 2.31 -4.65 15.52
CA ALA A 456 1.75 -3.31 15.69
C ALA A 456 1.16 -2.72 14.39
N LYS A 457 1.32 -3.38 13.24
CA LYS A 457 0.89 -2.85 11.93
C LYS A 457 -0.61 -2.61 11.80
N GLY A 458 -1.39 -3.33 12.60
CA GLY A 458 -2.83 -3.18 12.67
C GLY A 458 -3.32 -2.05 13.58
N ASN A 459 -2.43 -1.37 14.31
CA ASN A 459 -2.84 -0.38 15.29
C ASN A 459 -3.55 0.82 14.65
N LEU A 460 -4.72 1.16 15.18
CA LEU A 460 -5.61 2.24 14.73
C LEU A 460 -6.21 2.04 13.33
N LYS A 461 -5.85 0.97 12.62
CA LYS A 461 -6.37 0.67 11.28
C LYS A 461 -7.86 0.36 11.30
N GLU A 462 -8.35 -0.19 12.41
CA GLU A 462 -9.78 -0.36 12.68
C GLU A 462 -10.55 0.96 12.67
N LEU A 463 -10.00 2.03 13.26
CA LEU A 463 -10.64 3.34 13.30
C LEU A 463 -10.52 4.07 11.97
N GLU A 464 -9.35 4.00 11.33
CA GLU A 464 -9.13 4.57 9.99
C GLU A 464 -10.05 3.94 8.95
N ALA A 465 -10.26 2.61 9.01
CA ALA A 465 -11.17 1.90 8.11
C ALA A 465 -12.64 2.34 8.28
N ILE A 466 -13.09 2.48 9.53
CA ILE A 466 -14.46 2.97 9.83
C ILE A 466 -14.61 4.42 9.39
N ALA A 467 -13.63 5.28 9.67
CA ALA A 467 -13.65 6.67 9.24
C ALA A 467 -13.71 6.77 7.71
N ALA A 468 -12.91 5.98 7.00
CA ALA A 468 -12.94 5.94 5.54
C ALA A 468 -14.31 5.48 5.00
N ALA A 469 -14.90 4.45 5.60
CA ALA A 469 -16.20 3.92 5.18
C ALA A 469 -17.39 4.86 5.50
N VAL A 470 -17.37 5.54 6.65
CA VAL A 470 -18.50 6.37 7.11
C VAL A 470 -18.42 7.81 6.60
N ILE A 471 -17.23 8.42 6.66
CA ILE A 471 -17.03 9.82 6.24
C ILE A 471 -16.91 9.91 4.73
N GLY A 472 -16.31 8.90 4.09
CA GLY A 472 -16.13 8.83 2.64
C GLY A 472 -17.44 8.74 1.85
N GLY A 473 -18.48 8.17 2.46
CA GLY A 473 -19.80 7.94 1.83
C GLY A 473 -19.93 6.58 1.18
#